data_AF-A0A2Z5YYT3-F1
#
_entry.id   AF-A0A2Z5YYT3-F1
#
_cell.length_a   1.000
_cell.length_b   1.000
_cell.length_c   1.000
_cell.angle_alpha   90.00
_cell.angle_beta   90.00
_cell.angle_gamma   90.00
#
_symmetry.space_group_name_H-M   'P 1'
#
loop_
_entity.id
_entity.type
_entity.pdbx_description
1 polymer ?
#
loop_
_entity_poly.entity_id
_entity_poly.type
_entity_poly.pdbx_seq_one_letter_code
_entity_poly.pdbx_strand_id
1 'polypeptide(L)' 'MEPPDRGELDNFALVAALDRLGYAGSIGVLGWDYGGDVYLKLESSLRAMHNISLRLERHRGWGHLLSR' A
#
# COMPACT_ATOMS: atom_id res chain seq x y z
N MET A 1 0.48 13.97 6.16
CA MET A 1 0.38 12.52 5.85
C MET A 1 1.20 12.22 4.60
N GLU A 2 1.95 11.13 4.57
CA GLU A 2 2.75 10.74 3.40
C GLU A 2 1.94 9.88 2.41
N PRO A 3 2.06 10.12 1.09
CA PRO A 3 1.45 9.26 0.08
C PRO A 3 1.99 7.83 0.13
N PRO A 4 1.17 6.80 -0.16
CA PRO A 4 1.61 5.40 -0.11
C PRO A 4 2.79 5.06 -1.02
N ASP A 5 3.04 5.85 -2.06
CA ASP A 5 4.13 5.70 -3.03
C ASP A 5 5.37 6.55 -2.73
N ARG A 6 5.33 7.43 -1.73
CA ARG A 6 6.39 8.43 -1.45
C ARG A 6 6.69 8.63 0.04
N GLY A 7 6.24 7.72 0.91
CA GLY A 7 6.51 7.77 2.34
C GLY A 7 7.67 6.87 2.76
N GLU A 8 8.07 7.02 4.03
CA GLU A 8 9.12 6.19 4.66
C GLU A 8 8.65 4.75 4.93
N LEU A 9 7.34 4.56 5.06
CA LEU A 9 6.75 3.23 5.24
C LEU A 9 6.78 2.43 3.94
N ASP A 10 7.44 1.27 3.97
CA ASP A 10 7.36 0.30 2.89
C ASP A 10 5.99 -0.39 2.87
N ASN A 11 5.06 0.22 2.13
CA ASN A 11 3.71 -0.31 1.97
C ASN A 11 3.69 -1.65 1.20
N PHE A 12 4.70 -1.95 0.38
CA PHE A 12 4.77 -3.26 -0.28
C PHE A 12 5.07 -4.35 0.74
N ALA A 13 6.06 -4.13 1.61
CA ALA A 13 6.41 -5.05 2.69
C ALA A 13 5.21 -5.27 3.65
N LEU A 14 4.51 -4.19 4.02
CA LEU A 14 3.34 -4.26 4.88
C LEU A 14 2.21 -5.10 4.26
N VAL A 15 1.83 -4.81 3.01
CA VAL A 15 0.75 -5.54 2.33
C VAL A 15 1.15 -7.00 2.10
N ALA A 16 2.42 -7.26 1.77
CA ALA A 16 2.92 -8.64 1.65
C ALA A 16 2.82 -9.40 2.98
N ALA A 17 3.12 -8.75 4.10
CA ALA A 17 2.99 -9.38 5.41
C ALA A 17 1.53 -9.68 5.76
N LEU A 18 0.61 -8.75 5.46
CA LEU A 18 -0.83 -8.95 5.65
C LEU A 18 -1.37 -10.12 4.80
N ASP A 19 -0.97 -10.21 3.54
CA ASP A 19 -1.32 -11.32 2.63
C ASP A 19 -0.86 -12.67 3.18
N ARG A 20 0.39 -12.78 3.65
CA ARG A 20 0.90 -14.02 4.29
C ARG A 20 0.14 -14.41 5.55
N LEU A 21 -0.37 -13.43 6.29
CA LEU A 21 -1.19 -13.66 7.48
C LEU A 21 -2.64 -14.03 7.14
N GLY A 22 -3.01 -14.04 5.85
CA GLY A 22 -4.36 -14.36 5.40
C GLY A 22 -5.36 -13.23 5.65
N TYR A 23 -4.89 -11.98 5.79
CA TYR A 23 -5.79 -10.84 5.96
C TYR A 23 -6.57 -10.57 4.67
N ALA A 24 -7.90 -10.72 4.73
CA ALA A 24 -8.81 -10.51 3.60
C ALA A 24 -9.69 -9.25 3.74
N GLY A 25 -9.37 -8.39 4.72
CA GLY A 25 -10.11 -7.16 4.96
C GLY A 25 -9.71 -6.01 4.02
N SER A 26 -10.45 -4.91 4.09
CA SER A 26 -10.14 -3.69 3.33
C SER A 26 -9.04 -2.87 4.00
N ILE A 27 -8.13 -2.31 3.19
CA ILE A 27 -7.11 -1.36 3.66
C ILE A 27 -7.60 0.06 3.37
N GLY A 28 -7.72 0.87 4.42
CA GLY A 28 -8.10 2.28 4.33
C GLY A 28 -6.90 3.21 4.33
N VAL A 29 -7.03 4.36 3.64
CA VAL A 29 -6.04 5.45 3.64
C VAL A 29 -6.63 6.64 4.42
N LEU A 30 -5.96 7.08 5.48
CA LEU A 30 -6.41 8.16 6.36
C LEU A 30 -5.94 9.55 5.88
N GLY A 31 -6.75 10.26 5.09
CA GLY A 31 -6.36 11.53 4.45
C GLY A 31 -6.48 12.82 5.29
N TRP A 32 -6.57 12.75 6.63
CA TRP A 32 -6.94 13.91 7.48
C TRP A 32 -5.95 15.09 7.41
N ASP A 33 -4.70 14.83 7.01
CA ASP A 33 -3.62 15.83 6.91
C ASP A 33 -3.20 16.07 5.44
N TYR A 34 -4.13 15.88 4.50
CA TYR A 34 -3.93 16.26 3.10
C TYR A 34 -4.45 17.69 2.86
N GLY A 35 -3.54 18.66 2.74
CA GLY A 35 -3.87 20.00 2.23
C GLY A 35 -4.04 20.03 0.70
N GLY A 36 -4.69 21.05 0.14
CA GLY A 36 -4.87 21.20 -1.32
C GLY A 36 -5.97 20.32 -1.91
N ASP A 37 -5.82 19.87 -3.17
CA ASP A 37 -6.80 18.98 -3.81
C ASP A 37 -6.75 17.57 -3.21
N VAL A 38 -7.63 17.32 -2.25
CA VAL A 38 -7.73 16.04 -1.54
C VAL A 38 -8.15 14.91 -2.49
N TYR A 39 -9.00 15.20 -3.48
CA TYR A 39 -9.51 14.17 -4.39
C TYR A 39 -8.36 13.54 -5.18
N LEU A 40 -7.52 14.35 -5.81
CA LEU A 40 -6.37 13.85 -6.60
C LEU A 40 -5.39 13.06 -5.74
N LYS A 41 -5.21 13.45 -4.48
CA LYS A 41 -4.34 12.74 -3.53
C LYS A 41 -4.89 11.37 -3.15
N LEU A 42 -6.20 11.29 -2.89
CA LEU A 42 -6.87 10.02 -2.61
C LEU A 42 -6.89 9.13 -3.84
N GLU A 43 -7.12 9.67 -5.04
CA GLU A 43 -7.07 8.93 -6.30
C GLU A 43 -5.66 8.34 -6.53
N SER A 44 -4.61 9.14 -6.36
CA SER A 44 -3.23 8.68 -6.47
C SER A 44 -2.90 7.60 -5.44
N SER A 45 -3.35 7.78 -4.19
CA SER A 45 -3.16 6.79 -3.11
C SER A 45 -3.84 5.46 -3.43
N LEU A 46 -5.07 5.51 -3.95
CA LEU A 46 -5.80 4.31 -4.38
C LEU A 46 -5.06 3.58 -5.51
N ARG A 47 -4.59 4.31 -6.53
CA ARG A 47 -3.81 3.73 -7.63
C ARG A 47 -2.51 3.08 -7.12
N ALA A 48 -1.81 3.73 -6.20
CA ALA A 48 -0.58 3.20 -5.60
C ALA A 48 -0.84 1.86 -4.86
N MET A 49 -1.87 1.81 -4.02
CA MET A 49 -2.26 0.60 -3.30
C MET A 49 -2.68 -0.53 -4.25
N HIS A 50 -3.45 -0.22 -5.28
CA HIS A 50 -3.85 -1.20 -6.30
C HIS A 50 -2.64 -1.77 -7.05
N ASN A 51 -1.67 -0.93 -7.40
CA ASN A 51 -0.43 -1.35 -8.04
C ASN A 51 0.45 -2.23 -7.14
N ILE A 52 0.43 -2.02 -5.81
CA ILE A 52 1.09 -2.92 -4.86
C ILE A 52 0.43 -4.29 -4.89
N SER A 53 -0.90 -4.35 -4.80
CA SER A 53 -1.67 -5.61 -4.84
C SER A 53 -1.39 -6.41 -6.12
N LEU A 54 -1.49 -5.77 -7.29
CA LEU A 54 -1.23 -6.42 -8.58
C LEU A 54 0.21 -6.98 -8.69
N ARG A 55 1.20 -6.28 -8.12
CA ARG A 55 2.59 -6.75 -8.13
C ARG A 55 2.78 -7.94 -7.20
N LEU A 56 2.13 -7.96 -6.04
CA LEU A 56 2.17 -9.11 -5.12
C LEU A 56 1.53 -10.34 -5.76
N GLU A 57 0.40 -10.18 -6.45
CA GLU A 57 -0.26 -11.27 -7.18
C GLU A 57 0.67 -11.87 -8.26
N ARG A 58 1.39 -11.03 -9.00
CA ARG A 58 2.32 -11.43 -10.05
C ARG A 58 3.64 -11.99 -9.52
N HIS A 59 4.09 -11.55 -8.34
CA HIS A 59 5.39 -11.86 -7.78
C HIS A 59 5.31 -12.30 -6.31
N ARG A 60 4.53 -13.34 -6.03
CA ARG A 60 4.30 -13.86 -4.67
C ARG A 60 5.58 -14.13 -3.86
N GLY A 61 6.68 -14.46 -4.53
CA GLY A 61 7.98 -14.71 -3.89
C GLY A 61 8.67 -13.47 -3.29
N TRP A 62 8.33 -12.26 -3.74
CA TRP A 62 9.02 -11.03 -3.29
C TRP A 62 8.70 -10.67 -1.84
N GLY A 63 7.50 -11.01 -1.36
CA GLY A 63 7.08 -10.80 0.02
C GLY A 63 7.88 -11.61 1.05
N HIS A 64 8.62 -12.64 0.64
CA HIS A 64 9.44 -13.47 1.53
C HIS A 64 10.86 -12.95 1.71
N LEU A 65 11.34 -12.07 0.81
CA LEU A 65 12.70 -11.53 0.86
C LEU A 65 12.86 -10.41 1.90
N LEU A 66 11.74 -9.82 2.34
CA LEU A 66 11.69 -8.64 3.19
C LEU A 66 11.64 -8.94 4.70
N SER A 67 11.64 -10.22 5.10
CA SER A 67 11.52 -10.65 6.50
C SER A 67 12.78 -11.33 7.07
N ARG A 68 13.97 -10.87 6.67
CA ARG A 68 15.24 -11.34 7.24
C ARG A 68 15.66 -10.54 8.48
#